data_AF-A0A0H2R1P6-F1
#
_entry.id   AF-A0A0H2R1P6-F1
#
_cell.length_a   1.000
_cell.length_b   1.000
_cell.length_c   1.000
_cell.angle_alpha   90.00
_cell.angle_beta   90.00
_cell.angle_gamma   90.00
#
_symmetry.space_group_name_H-M   'P 1'
#
loop_
_entity.id
_entity.type
_entity.pdbx_description
1 polymer ?
#
loop_
_entity_poly.entity_id
_entity_poly.type
_entity_poly.pdbx_seq_one_letter_code
_entity_poly.pdbx_strand_id
1 'polypeptide(L)'
;ADDDACFIVWNIKTGEIVMKIDVPFNGAIGAAVWLTFDEGKMGFAFGCADGSIHIYWERKDSRNMFDFISMVDSPGPIECLSFDAAHRRLASVGGGCLQVWKLTETGSLVKFNEERVQKPVVAKFVKFIDEGSSVIVCYLESHEISCYTIEPWSLKWTKLVPTRIGHAYLCSADGTFLYVSNLLDGVDQYRFPNMEKVQSFTHPISVNLPLQVACAARGQWIVCGGDSGFARVFNRRTGQVLQILDHCES
;
A
#
# COMPACT_ATOMS: atom_id res chain seq x y z
N ALA A 1 10.18 17.94 4.65
CA ALA A 1 10.11 16.53 4.23
C ALA A 1 11.55 16.12 4.03
N ASP A 2 12.11 15.45 5.04
CA ASP A 2 13.40 14.78 4.86
C ASP A 2 13.09 13.60 3.95
N ASP A 3 13.53 13.67 2.70
CA ASP A 3 13.50 12.57 1.74
C ASP A 3 14.65 11.61 2.10
N ASP A 4 14.73 11.27 3.38
CA ASP A 4 15.64 10.29 3.93
C ASP A 4 15.21 8.97 3.30
N ALA A 5 15.80 8.67 2.15
CA ALA A 5 15.66 7.44 1.40
C ALA A 5 16.22 6.29 2.23
N CYS A 6 15.53 6.00 3.33
CA CYS A 6 15.97 5.20 4.44
C CYS A 6 14.79 4.34 4.89
N PHE A 7 14.97 3.03 4.84
CA PHE A 7 14.04 2.07 5.38
C PHE A 7 14.46 1.67 6.79
N ILE A 8 13.55 1.75 7.76
CA ILE A 8 13.85 1.37 9.15
C ILE A 8 12.86 0.32 9.63
N VAL A 9 13.39 -0.76 10.22
CA VAL A 9 12.62 -1.79 10.92
C VAL A 9 12.76 -1.56 12.41
N TRP A 10 11.64 -1.53 13.12
CA TRP A 10 11.57 -1.26 14.56
C TRP A 10 10.91 -2.41 15.30
N ASN A 11 11.39 -2.71 16.50
CA ASN A 11 10.71 -3.59 17.43
C ASN A 11 9.75 -2.77 18.31
N ILE A 12 8.44 -2.92 18.09
CA ILE A 12 7.42 -2.14 18.81
C ILE A 12 7.44 -2.41 20.33
N LYS A 13 7.86 -3.60 20.77
CA LYS A 13 7.89 -3.94 22.21
C LYS A 13 9.05 -3.29 22.95
N THR A 14 10.22 -3.23 22.32
CA THR A 14 11.43 -2.67 22.94
C THR A 14 11.67 -1.21 22.56
N GLY A 15 11.08 -0.74 21.46
CA GLY A 15 11.33 0.57 20.88
C GLY A 15 12.64 0.65 20.09
N GLU A 16 13.37 -0.45 19.96
CA GLU A 16 14.69 -0.46 19.33
C GLU A 16 14.61 -0.53 17.80
N ILE A 17 15.54 0.14 17.14
CA ILE A 17 15.80 -0.02 15.71
C ILE A 17 16.48 -1.37 15.51
N VAL A 18 15.80 -2.26 14.79
CA VAL A 18 16.29 -3.59 14.41
C VAL A 18 17.23 -3.48 13.21
N MET A 19 16.89 -2.60 12.27
CA MET A 19 17.62 -2.44 11.01
C MET A 19 17.36 -1.05 10.43
N LYS A 20 18.41 -0.50 9.80
CA LYS A 20 18.35 0.70 8.97
C LYS A 20 19.01 0.40 7.62
N ILE A 21 18.35 0.76 6.52
CA ILE A 21 18.83 0.56 5.15
C ILE A 21 18.77 1.91 4.44
N ASP A 22 19.92 2.45 4.06
CA ASP A 22 20.02 3.70 3.30
C ASP A 22 20.09 3.40 1.79
N VAL A 23 19.16 3.98 1.02
CA VAL A 23 19.01 3.84 -0.44
C VAL A 23 18.96 5.20 -1.15
N PRO A 24 19.93 6.11 -0.90
CA PRO A 24 19.88 7.50 -1.39
C PRO A 24 19.78 7.62 -2.92
N PHE A 25 20.31 6.65 -3.66
CA PHE A 25 20.31 6.66 -5.11
C PHE A 25 18.98 6.20 -5.73
N ASN A 26 18.16 5.46 -4.98
CA ASN A 26 16.88 4.94 -5.47
C ASN A 26 15.72 5.94 -5.28
N GLY A 27 15.97 7.03 -4.54
CA GLY A 27 14.99 8.05 -4.18
C GLY A 27 14.05 7.61 -3.06
N ALA A 28 12.98 8.39 -2.86
CA ALA A 28 12.01 8.17 -1.79
C ALA A 28 11.42 6.75 -1.81
N ILE A 29 11.20 6.18 -0.62
CA ILE A 29 10.50 4.90 -0.48
C ILE A 29 9.00 5.17 -0.53
N GLY A 30 8.33 4.66 -1.57
CA GLY A 30 6.91 4.88 -1.77
C GLY A 30 6.02 3.80 -1.14
N ALA A 31 6.53 2.58 -0.99
CA ALA A 31 5.75 1.48 -0.43
C ALA A 31 6.60 0.42 0.25
N ALA A 32 6.05 -0.24 1.26
CA ALA A 32 6.63 -1.41 1.88
C ALA A 32 5.57 -2.42 2.30
N VAL A 33 5.91 -3.71 2.30
CA VAL A 33 5.03 -4.80 2.70
C VAL A 33 5.81 -5.94 3.34
N TRP A 34 5.25 -6.53 4.40
CA TRP A 34 5.77 -7.75 4.99
C TRP A 34 5.47 -8.96 4.11
N LEU A 35 6.46 -9.83 3.96
CA LEU A 35 6.39 -11.11 3.28
C LEU A 35 6.38 -12.20 4.35
N THR A 36 5.23 -12.81 4.58
CA THR A 36 5.07 -13.90 5.55
C THR A 36 4.86 -15.22 4.82
N PHE A 37 5.61 -16.25 5.21
CA PHE A 37 5.51 -17.58 4.63
C PHE A 37 4.93 -18.58 5.62
N ASP A 38 4.49 -19.72 5.10
CA ASP A 38 4.33 -20.93 5.89
C ASP A 38 5.69 -21.26 6.57
N GLU A 39 5.64 -21.83 7.77
CA GLU A 39 6.81 -22.13 8.63
C GLU A 39 7.46 -20.93 9.36
N GLY A 40 6.80 -19.76 9.36
CA GLY A 40 7.22 -18.64 10.22
C GLY A 40 8.49 -17.92 9.76
N LYS A 41 8.93 -18.13 8.52
CA LYS A 41 9.92 -17.27 7.87
C LYS A 41 9.28 -15.91 7.59
N MET A 42 10.03 -14.85 7.88
CA MET A 42 9.61 -13.48 7.66
C MET A 42 10.57 -12.78 6.70
N GLY A 43 10.05 -11.85 5.93
CA GLY A 43 10.83 -10.96 5.08
C GLY A 43 10.02 -9.72 4.78
N PHE A 44 10.57 -8.80 4.02
CA PHE A 44 9.84 -7.64 3.56
C PHE A 44 10.26 -7.26 2.14
N ALA A 45 9.37 -6.55 1.48
CA ALA A 45 9.65 -5.85 0.25
C ALA A 45 9.46 -4.36 0.48
N PHE A 46 10.28 -3.53 -0.15
CA PHE A 46 9.99 -2.11 -0.29
C PHE A 46 10.31 -1.65 -1.71
N GLY A 47 9.59 -0.61 -2.15
CA GLY A 47 9.73 -0.04 -3.48
C GLY A 47 10.07 1.44 -3.44
N CYS A 48 10.90 1.87 -4.38
CA CYS A 48 11.48 3.21 -4.42
C CYS A 48 10.97 4.04 -5.61
N ALA A 49 11.31 5.33 -5.60
CA ALA A 49 10.93 6.30 -6.63
C ALA A 49 11.54 6.02 -8.01
N ASP A 50 12.69 5.35 -8.07
CA ASP A 50 13.30 4.89 -9.32
C ASP A 50 12.61 3.66 -9.94
N GLY A 51 11.63 3.07 -9.24
CA GLY A 51 10.92 1.87 -9.67
C GLY A 51 11.55 0.56 -9.21
N SER A 52 12.65 0.59 -8.46
CA SER A 52 13.24 -0.61 -7.87
C SER A 52 12.36 -1.19 -6.76
N ILE A 53 12.27 -2.51 -6.70
CA ILE A 53 11.63 -3.27 -5.62
C ILE A 53 12.68 -4.17 -5.00
N HIS A 54 12.96 -3.97 -3.72
CA HIS A 54 13.99 -4.68 -2.96
C HIS A 54 13.36 -5.74 -2.08
N ILE A 55 13.99 -6.91 -1.98
CA ILE A 55 13.52 -8.03 -1.17
C ILE A 55 14.57 -8.39 -0.12
N TYR A 56 14.12 -8.47 1.13
CA TYR A 56 14.93 -8.82 2.29
C TYR A 56 14.29 -9.96 3.07
N TRP A 57 15.10 -10.87 3.58
CA TRP A 57 14.63 -12.04 4.34
C TRP A 57 15.31 -12.18 5.69
N GLU A 58 14.54 -12.68 6.65
CA GLU A 58 15.05 -13.00 7.97
C GLU A 58 16.07 -14.13 7.89
N ARG A 59 17.24 -13.92 8.52
CA ARG A 59 18.24 -14.95 8.73
C ARG A 59 18.64 -14.97 10.20
N LYS A 60 18.28 -16.07 10.87
CA LYS A 60 18.48 -16.24 12.31
C LYS A 60 19.96 -16.28 12.73
N ASP A 61 20.85 -16.59 11.79
CA ASP A 61 22.29 -16.78 12.05
C ASP A 61 23.16 -15.62 11.56
N SER A 62 22.59 -14.53 11.01
CA SER A 62 23.37 -13.38 10.55
C SER A 62 23.40 -12.26 11.59
N ARG A 63 24.45 -11.43 11.50
CA ARG A 63 24.63 -10.23 12.35
C ARG A 63 23.52 -9.20 12.14
N ASN A 64 22.89 -9.23 10.97
CA ASN A 64 21.75 -8.40 10.60
C ASN A 64 20.49 -9.27 10.62
N MET A 65 19.39 -8.83 11.24
CA MET A 65 18.18 -9.65 11.31
C MET A 65 17.62 -10.05 9.93
N PHE A 66 17.86 -9.21 8.92
CA PHE A 66 17.46 -9.44 7.53
C PHE A 66 18.62 -9.27 6.55
N ASP A 67 18.72 -10.16 5.57
CA ASP A 67 19.69 -10.07 4.48
C ASP A 67 18.99 -9.65 3.18
N PHE A 68 19.67 -8.85 2.36
CA PHE A 68 19.25 -8.55 0.99
C PHE A 68 19.26 -9.83 0.14
N ILE A 69 18.21 -10.03 -0.66
CA ILE A 69 18.02 -11.24 -1.46
C ILE A 69 17.99 -10.95 -2.95
N SER A 70 17.13 -10.02 -3.37
CA SER A 70 16.97 -9.69 -4.78
C SER A 70 16.40 -8.29 -4.97
N MET A 71 16.52 -7.81 -6.21
CA MET A 71 15.95 -6.56 -6.69
C MET A 71 15.34 -6.79 -8.07
N VAL A 72 14.20 -6.16 -8.34
CA VAL A 72 13.59 -6.11 -9.67
C VAL A 72 13.13 -4.69 -9.98
N ASP A 73 13.04 -4.38 -11.28
CA ASP A 73 12.64 -3.05 -11.74
C ASP A 73 11.21 -3.03 -12.28
N SER A 74 10.49 -1.98 -11.89
CA SER A 74 9.20 -1.56 -12.44
C SER A 74 9.40 -0.34 -13.36
N PRO A 75 8.54 -0.11 -14.38
CA PRO A 75 8.68 1.02 -15.31
C PRO A 75 8.52 2.43 -14.72
N GLY A 76 8.21 2.57 -13.43
CA GLY A 76 8.04 3.86 -12.79
C GLY A 76 8.01 3.78 -11.26
N PRO A 77 7.92 4.95 -10.58
CA PRO A 77 7.98 5.05 -9.13
C PRO A 77 7.00 4.10 -8.44
N ILE A 78 7.46 3.32 -7.48
CA ILE A 78 6.58 2.38 -6.76
C ILE A 78 5.68 3.15 -5.80
N GLU A 79 4.37 3.06 -6.04
CA GLU A 79 3.35 3.76 -5.27
C GLU A 79 2.69 2.84 -4.24
N CYS A 80 2.57 1.55 -4.53
CA CYS A 80 1.96 0.59 -3.62
C CYS A 80 2.42 -0.84 -3.89
N LEU A 81 2.48 -1.64 -2.83
CA LEU A 81 2.78 -3.06 -2.84
C LEU A 81 1.69 -3.82 -2.07
N SER A 82 1.34 -5.01 -2.57
CA SER A 82 0.46 -5.94 -1.87
C SER A 82 1.02 -7.34 -2.01
N PHE A 83 1.05 -8.10 -0.92
CA PHE A 83 1.52 -9.49 -0.91
C PHE A 83 0.36 -10.46 -0.64
N ASP A 84 0.33 -11.55 -1.39
CA ASP A 84 -0.56 -12.70 -1.22
C ASP A 84 0.31 -13.90 -0.79
N ALA A 85 0.25 -14.22 0.49
CA ALA A 85 1.04 -15.30 1.08
C ALA A 85 0.63 -16.69 0.54
N ALA A 86 -0.67 -16.91 0.31
CA ALA A 86 -1.20 -18.21 -0.08
C ALA A 86 -0.65 -18.68 -1.43
N HIS A 87 -0.51 -17.74 -2.38
CA HIS A 87 0.04 -18.03 -3.71
C HIS A 87 1.47 -17.53 -3.90
N ARG A 88 2.06 -16.94 -2.85
CA ARG A 88 3.40 -16.31 -2.88
C ARG A 88 3.54 -15.31 -4.01
N ARG A 89 2.57 -14.40 -4.13
CA ARG A 89 2.54 -13.36 -5.16
C ARG A 89 2.73 -11.98 -4.56
N LEU A 90 3.48 -11.14 -5.25
CA LEU A 90 3.58 -9.71 -4.96
C LEU A 90 2.91 -8.96 -6.11
N ALA A 91 2.03 -8.02 -5.80
CA ALA A 91 1.51 -7.05 -6.76
C ALA A 91 2.17 -5.71 -6.47
N SER A 92 2.60 -5.02 -7.53
CA SER A 92 3.16 -3.68 -7.47
C SER A 92 2.43 -2.77 -8.45
N VAL A 93 2.26 -1.51 -8.03
CA VAL A 93 1.81 -0.44 -8.92
C VAL A 93 2.73 0.76 -8.84
N GLY A 94 2.95 1.39 -9.99
CA GLY A 94 3.83 2.54 -10.12
C GLY A 94 3.85 3.06 -11.55
N GLY A 95 3.86 4.38 -11.72
CA GLY A 95 3.84 5.01 -13.06
C GLY A 95 2.69 4.54 -13.97
N GLY A 96 1.55 4.13 -13.40
CA GLY A 96 0.41 3.60 -14.14
C GLY A 96 0.52 2.14 -14.59
N CYS A 97 1.60 1.45 -14.22
CA CYS A 97 1.82 0.03 -14.49
C CYS A 97 1.34 -0.83 -13.33
N LEU A 98 0.54 -1.86 -13.63
CA LEU A 98 0.28 -2.97 -12.71
C LEU A 98 1.16 -4.16 -13.09
N GLN A 99 1.90 -4.68 -12.11
CA GLN A 99 2.69 -5.90 -12.27
C GLN A 99 2.36 -6.88 -11.14
N VAL A 100 2.25 -8.16 -11.50
CA VAL A 100 2.17 -9.26 -10.55
C VAL A 100 3.40 -10.13 -10.72
N TRP A 101 3.99 -10.51 -9.59
CA TRP A 101 5.22 -11.26 -9.50
C TRP A 101 4.97 -12.52 -8.69
N LYS A 102 5.55 -13.64 -9.10
CA LYS A 102 5.68 -14.84 -8.30
C LYS A 102 6.99 -14.78 -7.52
N LEU A 103 6.93 -15.00 -6.22
CA LEU A 103 8.09 -15.06 -5.34
C LEU A 103 8.59 -16.51 -5.28
N THR A 104 9.83 -16.74 -5.72
CA THR A 104 10.44 -18.07 -5.74
C THR A 104 10.87 -18.52 -4.34
N GLU A 105 11.14 -19.81 -4.17
CA GLU A 105 11.75 -20.37 -2.95
C GLU A 105 13.13 -19.80 -2.61
N THR A 106 13.81 -19.18 -3.56
CA THR A 106 15.09 -18.47 -3.39
C THR A 106 14.92 -16.98 -3.13
N GLY A 107 13.68 -16.47 -3.20
CA GLY A 107 13.34 -15.08 -2.89
C GLY A 107 13.51 -14.10 -4.02
N SER A 108 13.66 -14.63 -5.22
CA SER A 108 13.64 -13.86 -6.45
C SER A 108 12.19 -13.62 -6.87
N LEU A 109 11.93 -12.44 -7.44
CA LEU A 109 10.65 -12.13 -8.06
C LEU A 109 10.72 -12.44 -9.55
N VAL A 110 9.78 -13.25 -10.03
CA VAL A 110 9.60 -13.57 -11.46
C VAL A 110 8.26 -13.01 -11.90
N LYS A 111 8.22 -12.29 -13.04
CA LYS A 111 6.96 -11.75 -13.56
C LYS A 111 5.97 -12.89 -13.78
N PHE A 112 4.77 -12.73 -13.23
CA PHE A 112 3.71 -13.71 -13.34
C PHE A 112 3.09 -13.67 -14.75
N ASN A 113 2.82 -12.45 -15.26
CA ASN A 113 2.28 -12.23 -16.61
C ASN A 113 3.20 -11.32 -17.42
N GLU A 114 3.33 -11.60 -18.71
CA GLU A 114 4.06 -10.73 -19.65
C GLU A 114 3.21 -9.55 -20.14
N GLU A 115 1.88 -9.71 -20.16
CA GLU A 115 0.95 -8.68 -20.62
C GLU A 115 0.94 -7.51 -19.62
N ARG A 116 1.39 -6.35 -20.09
CA ARG A 116 1.48 -5.14 -19.28
C ARG A 116 0.14 -4.42 -19.24
N VAL A 117 -0.45 -4.31 -18.05
CA VAL A 117 -1.52 -3.34 -17.82
C VAL A 117 -0.87 -2.00 -17.53
N GLN A 118 -0.78 -1.16 -18.56
CA GLN A 118 -0.25 0.19 -18.49
C GLN A 118 -1.36 1.17 -18.83
N LYS A 119 -1.58 2.15 -17.95
CA LYS A 119 -2.44 3.31 -18.24
C LYS A 119 -1.62 4.61 -18.18
N PRO A 120 -2.02 5.66 -18.91
CA PRO A 120 -1.38 6.97 -18.83
C PRO A 120 -1.87 7.79 -17.62
N VAL A 121 -2.15 7.13 -16.50
CA VAL A 121 -2.62 7.72 -15.24
C VAL A 121 -1.91 7.05 -14.07
N VAL A 122 -1.75 7.76 -12.95
CA VAL A 122 -0.99 7.24 -11.81
C VAL A 122 -1.81 6.20 -11.07
N ALA A 123 -1.27 4.98 -10.94
CA ALA A 123 -1.84 3.94 -10.10
C ALA A 123 -1.34 4.11 -8.65
N LYS A 124 -2.25 4.35 -7.70
CA LYS A 124 -1.92 4.73 -6.31
C LYS A 124 -2.07 3.61 -5.29
N PHE A 125 -2.83 2.58 -5.62
CA PHE A 125 -3.13 1.50 -4.68
C PHE A 125 -3.31 0.19 -5.42
N VAL A 126 -2.81 -0.89 -4.81
CA VAL A 126 -3.02 -2.25 -5.28
C VAL A 126 -3.34 -3.17 -4.11
N LYS A 127 -4.28 -4.09 -4.29
CA LYS A 127 -4.61 -5.09 -3.26
C LYS A 127 -5.10 -6.39 -3.87
N PHE A 128 -4.53 -7.50 -3.42
CA PHE A 128 -5.10 -8.82 -3.68
C PHE A 128 -6.43 -8.98 -2.95
N ILE A 129 -7.41 -9.52 -3.65
CA ILE A 129 -8.77 -9.82 -3.17
C ILE A 129 -9.18 -11.22 -3.64
N ASP A 130 -10.39 -11.66 -3.29
CA ASP A 130 -10.93 -12.97 -3.71
C ASP A 130 -9.92 -14.10 -3.42
N GLU A 131 -9.36 -14.10 -2.20
CA GLU A 131 -8.34 -15.05 -1.74
C GLU A 131 -7.08 -15.08 -2.62
N GLY A 132 -6.75 -13.94 -3.25
CA GLY A 132 -5.58 -13.82 -4.13
C GLY A 132 -5.89 -14.07 -5.60
N SER A 133 -7.06 -14.60 -5.95
CA SER A 133 -7.41 -14.87 -7.36
C SER A 133 -7.63 -13.61 -8.20
N SER A 134 -7.80 -12.45 -7.56
CA SER A 134 -8.01 -11.17 -8.22
C SER A 134 -7.19 -10.06 -7.53
N VAL A 135 -6.94 -8.98 -8.27
CA VAL A 135 -6.27 -7.77 -7.78
C VAL A 135 -7.07 -6.54 -8.16
N ILE A 136 -7.20 -5.59 -7.23
CA ILE A 136 -7.75 -4.27 -7.52
C ILE A 136 -6.64 -3.24 -7.65
N VAL A 137 -6.83 -2.29 -8.56
CA VAL A 137 -5.96 -1.12 -8.74
C VAL A 137 -6.81 0.14 -8.71
N CYS A 138 -6.37 1.14 -7.94
CA CYS A 138 -6.99 2.47 -7.91
C CYS A 138 -6.10 3.49 -8.61
N TYR A 139 -6.70 4.30 -9.47
CA TYR A 139 -6.00 5.29 -10.29
C TYR A 139 -6.37 6.72 -9.84
N LEU A 140 -5.37 7.58 -9.71
CA LEU A 140 -5.48 8.92 -9.13
C LEU A 140 -6.38 9.83 -9.95
N GLU A 141 -6.00 10.10 -11.21
CA GLU A 141 -6.63 11.13 -12.04
C GLU A 141 -7.90 10.65 -12.75
N SER A 142 -7.99 9.36 -13.08
CA SER A 142 -9.16 8.81 -13.78
C SER A 142 -10.33 8.48 -12.86
N HIS A 143 -10.11 8.49 -11.53
CA HIS A 143 -11.08 8.07 -10.52
C HIS A 143 -11.50 6.60 -10.66
N GLU A 144 -10.75 5.82 -11.44
CA GLU A 144 -11.05 4.44 -11.75
C GLU A 144 -10.53 3.50 -10.67
N ILE A 145 -11.34 2.48 -10.41
CA ILE A 145 -10.95 1.28 -9.67
C ILE A 145 -11.19 0.11 -10.62
N SER A 146 -10.11 -0.53 -11.04
CA SER A 146 -10.17 -1.69 -11.92
C SER A 146 -9.85 -2.96 -11.15
N CYS A 147 -10.62 -4.02 -11.39
CA CYS A 147 -10.40 -5.35 -10.84
C CYS A 147 -9.96 -6.29 -11.96
N TYR A 148 -8.85 -6.98 -11.76
CA TYR A 148 -8.32 -7.96 -12.69
C TYR A 148 -8.34 -9.35 -12.04
N THR A 149 -8.82 -10.35 -12.76
CA THR A 149 -8.59 -11.76 -12.43
C THR A 149 -7.15 -12.10 -12.79
N ILE A 150 -6.49 -12.94 -12.00
CA ILE A 150 -5.08 -13.28 -12.21
C ILE A 150 -4.91 -14.49 -13.14
N GLU A 151 -5.73 -15.52 -12.95
CA GLU A 151 -5.67 -16.79 -13.67
C GLU A 151 -7.08 -17.18 -14.18
N PRO A 152 -7.41 -16.93 -15.46
CA PRO A 152 -6.62 -16.22 -16.47
C PRO A 152 -6.61 -14.70 -16.25
N TRP A 153 -5.56 -14.04 -16.76
CA TRP A 153 -5.44 -12.58 -16.71
C TRP A 153 -6.56 -11.92 -17.51
N SER A 154 -7.43 -11.19 -16.83
CA SER A 154 -8.54 -10.50 -17.49
C SER A 154 -9.10 -9.37 -16.64
N LEU A 155 -9.57 -8.30 -17.28
CA LEU A 155 -10.33 -7.26 -16.60
C LEU A 155 -11.72 -7.80 -16.21
N LYS A 156 -12.01 -7.87 -14.91
CA LYS A 156 -13.29 -8.32 -14.35
C LYS A 156 -14.33 -7.20 -14.37
N TRP A 157 -13.93 -6.00 -13.93
CA TRP A 157 -14.76 -4.79 -13.98
C TRP A 157 -13.92 -3.54 -13.75
N THR A 158 -14.46 -2.39 -14.15
CA THR A 158 -13.97 -1.05 -13.75
C THR A 158 -15.14 -0.27 -13.16
N LYS A 159 -14.90 0.45 -12.08
CA LYS A 159 -15.84 1.35 -11.41
C LYS A 159 -15.22 2.73 -11.24
N LEU A 160 -16.08 3.73 -11.17
CA LEU A 160 -15.68 5.12 -10.95
C LEU A 160 -16.13 5.56 -9.56
N VAL A 161 -15.31 6.39 -8.92
CA VAL A 161 -15.69 7.18 -7.75
C VAL A 161 -15.81 8.66 -8.12
N PRO A 162 -16.54 9.49 -7.35
CA PRO A 162 -16.78 10.88 -7.73
C PRO A 162 -15.54 11.78 -7.70
N THR A 163 -14.49 11.37 -6.99
CA THR A 163 -13.31 12.19 -6.69
C THR A 163 -12.02 11.48 -7.09
N ARG A 164 -10.92 12.24 -7.10
CA ARG A 164 -9.57 11.66 -7.24
C ARG A 164 -9.26 10.69 -6.11
N ILE A 165 -8.37 9.74 -6.38
CA ILE A 165 -7.96 8.70 -5.42
C ILE A 165 -6.51 8.96 -4.99
N GLY A 166 -6.32 9.72 -3.92
CA GLY A 166 -4.99 10.03 -3.37
C GLY A 166 -4.31 8.79 -2.79
N HIS A 167 -5.06 7.98 -2.06
CA HIS A 167 -4.65 6.69 -1.52
C HIS A 167 -5.92 5.88 -1.27
N ALA A 168 -5.80 4.56 -1.18
CA ALA A 168 -6.91 3.71 -0.78
C ALA A 168 -6.49 2.66 0.25
N TYR A 169 -7.46 2.13 0.98
CA TYR A 169 -7.23 1.02 1.91
C TYR A 169 -8.45 0.12 1.96
N LEU A 170 -8.24 -1.19 1.87
CA LEU A 170 -9.31 -2.19 1.94
C LEU A 170 -9.34 -2.83 3.33
N CYS A 171 -10.46 -2.70 4.04
CA CYS A 171 -10.66 -3.29 5.36
C CYS A 171 -11.80 -4.32 5.33
N SER A 172 -11.61 -5.46 6.00
CA SER A 172 -12.57 -6.57 6.04
C SER A 172 -13.08 -6.91 7.46
N ALA A 173 -12.88 -6.04 8.45
CA ALA A 173 -13.14 -6.36 9.86
C ALA A 173 -14.64 -6.44 10.24
N ASP A 174 -15.56 -5.87 9.44
CA ASP A 174 -17.02 -5.87 9.67
C ASP A 174 -17.80 -5.75 8.36
N GLY A 175 -17.41 -6.58 7.40
CA GLY A 175 -17.71 -6.38 5.98
C GLY A 175 -16.54 -5.72 5.25
N THR A 176 -16.58 -5.77 3.93
CA THR A 176 -15.48 -5.25 3.11
C THR A 176 -15.79 -3.82 2.69
N PHE A 177 -14.95 -2.89 3.11
CA PHE A 177 -15.04 -1.48 2.77
C PHE A 177 -13.74 -1.00 2.15
N LEU A 178 -13.86 -0.16 1.12
CA LEU A 178 -12.75 0.59 0.55
C LEU A 178 -12.80 2.01 1.10
N TYR A 179 -11.70 2.45 1.72
CA TYR A 179 -11.49 3.83 2.13
C TYR A 179 -10.65 4.53 1.08
N VAL A 180 -11.08 5.71 0.66
CA VAL A 180 -10.42 6.49 -0.39
C VAL A 180 -10.11 7.88 0.17
N SER A 181 -8.84 8.24 0.22
CA SER A 181 -8.45 9.64 0.40
C SER A 181 -8.86 10.41 -0.84
N ASN A 182 -9.88 11.25 -0.70
CA ASN A 182 -10.67 11.79 -1.81
C ASN A 182 -10.07 13.07 -2.42
N LEU A 183 -8.99 13.59 -1.84
CA LEU A 183 -8.31 14.81 -2.28
C LEU A 183 -9.24 16.03 -2.43
N LEU A 184 -10.33 16.05 -1.68
CA LEU A 184 -11.33 17.11 -1.68
C LEU A 184 -11.55 17.63 -0.26
N ASP A 185 -12.05 16.75 0.62
CA ASP A 185 -12.45 17.10 1.97
C ASP A 185 -12.23 15.99 2.99
N GLY A 186 -11.55 14.90 2.62
CA GLY A 186 -11.07 13.89 3.57
C GLY A 186 -11.05 12.47 3.01
N VAL A 187 -11.69 11.55 3.72
CA VAL A 187 -11.74 10.12 3.37
C VAL A 187 -13.17 9.69 3.12
N ASP A 188 -13.42 9.05 1.99
CA ASP A 188 -14.70 8.41 1.68
C ASP A 188 -14.67 6.91 1.97
N GLN A 189 -15.75 6.38 2.53
CA GLN A 189 -15.96 4.96 2.72
C GLN A 189 -16.96 4.42 1.70
N TYR A 190 -16.57 3.37 1.00
CA TYR A 190 -17.38 2.68 0.02
C TYR A 190 -17.60 1.22 0.43
N ARG A 191 -18.82 0.72 0.26
CA ARG A 191 -19.12 -0.70 0.40
C ARG A 191 -18.50 -1.46 -0.78
N PHE A 192 -17.58 -2.38 -0.51
CA PHE A 192 -16.90 -3.16 -1.55
C PHE A 192 -17.61 -4.51 -1.77
N PRO A 193 -17.74 -5.02 -3.01
CA PRO A 193 -17.26 -4.45 -4.27
C PRO A 193 -18.24 -3.49 -4.94
N ASN A 194 -19.42 -3.23 -4.37
CA ASN A 194 -20.50 -2.49 -5.04
C ASN A 194 -20.14 -1.02 -5.33
N MET A 195 -19.25 -0.44 -4.53
CA MET A 195 -18.82 0.96 -4.57
C MET A 195 -19.93 1.96 -4.25
N GLU A 196 -20.89 1.55 -3.43
CA GLU A 196 -21.86 2.47 -2.82
C GLU A 196 -21.17 3.27 -1.71
N LYS A 197 -21.21 4.60 -1.79
CA LYS A 197 -20.66 5.48 -0.75
C LYS A 197 -21.52 5.39 0.51
N VAL A 198 -20.90 5.05 1.62
CA VAL A 198 -21.57 4.86 2.93
C VAL A 198 -21.43 6.10 3.79
N GLN A 199 -20.23 6.67 3.85
CA GLN A 199 -19.90 7.78 4.75
C GLN A 199 -18.65 8.54 4.26
N SER A 200 -18.47 9.76 4.75
CA SER A 200 -17.23 10.53 4.62
C SER A 200 -16.70 10.94 6.00
N PHE A 201 -15.37 10.94 6.14
CA PHE A 201 -14.61 11.41 7.30
C PHE A 201 -13.94 12.71 6.90
N THR A 202 -14.65 13.81 7.12
CA THR A 202 -14.24 15.11 6.60
C THR A 202 -13.23 15.79 7.49
N HIS A 203 -12.31 16.51 6.87
CA HIS A 203 -11.38 17.39 7.54
C HIS A 203 -10.85 18.48 6.58
N PRO A 204 -10.39 19.63 7.12
CA PRO A 204 -9.81 20.67 6.28
C PRO A 204 -8.55 20.18 5.56
N ILE A 205 -8.50 20.42 4.25
CA ILE A 205 -7.33 20.22 3.40
C ILE A 205 -6.87 21.61 2.94
N SER A 206 -5.74 22.04 3.48
CA SER A 206 -5.00 23.26 3.13
C SER A 206 -4.06 23.04 1.95
N VAL A 207 -3.44 21.85 1.84
CA VAL A 207 -2.56 21.46 0.72
C VAL A 207 -3.03 20.11 0.19
N ASN A 208 -3.39 20.10 -1.09
CA ASN A 208 -3.99 18.93 -1.73
C ASN A 208 -2.93 17.91 -2.16
N LEU A 209 -2.48 17.10 -1.20
CA LEU A 209 -1.48 16.05 -1.40
C LEU A 209 -2.10 14.65 -1.21
N PRO A 210 -1.65 13.64 -1.97
CA PRO A 210 -1.93 12.23 -1.70
C PRO A 210 -1.45 11.81 -0.30
N LEU A 211 -2.39 11.73 0.65
CA LEU A 211 -2.12 11.30 2.02
C LEU A 211 -2.60 9.87 2.25
N GLN A 212 -1.80 9.09 2.98
CA GLN A 212 -2.11 7.70 3.30
C GLN A 212 -3.35 7.59 4.17
N VAL A 213 -4.13 6.53 3.94
CA VAL A 213 -5.22 6.08 4.82
C VAL A 213 -4.99 4.62 5.19
N ALA A 214 -5.28 4.28 6.45
CA ALA A 214 -5.18 2.93 6.98
C ALA A 214 -6.28 2.67 8.02
N CYS A 215 -6.49 1.40 8.37
CA CYS A 215 -7.34 1.02 9.50
C CYS A 215 -6.49 0.51 10.67
N ALA A 216 -6.91 0.84 11.88
CA ALA A 216 -6.27 0.42 13.13
C ALA A 216 -7.29 -0.20 14.10
N ALA A 217 -6.80 -0.67 15.26
CA ALA A 217 -7.63 -1.26 16.32
C ALA A 217 -8.62 -2.32 15.81
N ARG A 218 -8.12 -3.30 15.02
CA ARG A 218 -8.93 -4.35 14.37
C ARG A 218 -10.06 -3.79 13.51
N GLY A 219 -9.77 -2.72 12.77
CA GLY A 219 -10.69 -2.06 11.86
C GLY A 219 -11.60 -1.01 12.51
N GLN A 220 -11.61 -0.87 13.83
CA GLN A 220 -12.52 0.06 14.51
C GLN A 220 -12.18 1.54 14.23
N TRP A 221 -10.93 1.82 13.88
CA TRP A 221 -10.46 3.18 13.65
C TRP A 221 -9.93 3.35 12.22
N ILE A 222 -10.11 4.55 11.69
CA ILE A 222 -9.48 4.99 10.46
C ILE A 222 -8.40 5.99 10.84
N VAL A 223 -7.21 5.82 10.29
CA VAL A 223 -6.10 6.74 10.43
C VAL A 223 -5.81 7.34 9.07
N CYS A 224 -5.75 8.66 8.97
CA CYS A 224 -5.31 9.34 7.75
C CYS A 224 -4.26 10.39 8.06
N GLY A 225 -3.31 10.55 7.14
CA GLY A 225 -2.36 11.65 7.19
C GLY A 225 -3.06 13.00 7.06
N GLY A 226 -2.40 14.04 7.57
CA GLY A 226 -2.74 15.44 7.41
C GLY A 226 -1.67 16.17 6.61
N ASP A 227 -2.08 17.24 5.95
CA ASP A 227 -1.22 18.07 5.09
C ASP A 227 -0.38 19.11 5.85
N SER A 228 -0.63 19.25 7.15
CA SER A 228 -0.02 20.26 8.03
C SER A 228 0.71 19.62 9.21
N GLY A 229 1.22 18.40 9.01
CA GLY A 229 2.04 17.72 10.01
C GLY A 229 1.24 17.16 11.18
N PHE A 230 0.03 16.62 10.93
CA PHE A 230 -0.68 15.82 11.91
C PHE A 230 -1.21 14.54 11.25
N ALA A 231 -1.59 13.55 12.04
CA ALA A 231 -2.44 12.45 11.61
C ALA A 231 -3.78 12.50 12.36
N ARG A 232 -4.88 12.11 11.72
CA ARG A 232 -6.20 12.06 12.35
C ARG A 232 -6.65 10.63 12.53
N VAL A 233 -7.26 10.37 13.69
CA VAL A 233 -7.88 9.09 14.02
C VAL A 233 -9.37 9.29 14.15
N PHE A 234 -10.14 8.57 13.35
CA PHE A 234 -11.60 8.59 13.38
C PHE A 234 -12.15 7.26 13.90
N ASN A 235 -13.25 7.33 14.63
CA ASN A 235 -14.08 6.17 14.87
C ASN A 235 -14.79 5.80 13.58
N ARG A 236 -14.51 4.61 13.05
CA ARG A 236 -15.05 4.15 11.76
C ARG A 236 -16.57 4.18 11.70
N ARG A 237 -17.25 3.79 12.77
CA ARG A 237 -18.71 3.61 12.76
C ARG A 237 -19.47 4.91 12.91
N THR A 238 -18.94 5.84 13.70
CA THR A 238 -19.63 7.09 14.03
C THR A 238 -19.15 8.28 13.20
N GLY A 239 -17.98 8.19 12.57
CA GLY A 239 -17.36 9.33 11.88
C GLY A 239 -16.70 10.34 12.80
N GLN A 240 -16.78 10.16 14.12
CA GLN A 240 -16.22 11.12 15.07
C GLN A 240 -14.70 11.07 15.08
N VAL A 241 -14.08 12.24 15.14
CA VAL A 241 -12.64 12.36 15.43
C VAL A 241 -12.40 11.89 16.86
N LEU A 242 -11.56 10.88 17.02
CA LEU A 242 -11.11 10.37 18.30
C LEU A 242 -9.84 11.08 18.77
N GLN A 243 -8.92 11.34 17.84
CA GLN A 243 -7.63 11.93 18.15
C GLN A 243 -7.04 12.67 16.94
N ILE A 244 -6.26 13.70 17.25
CA ILE A 244 -5.35 14.38 16.32
C ILE A 244 -3.94 14.18 16.90
N LEU A 245 -3.03 13.65 16.09
CA LEU A 245 -1.65 13.37 16.44
C LEU A 245 -0.77 14.38 15.74
N ASP A 246 -0.29 15.39 16.46
CA ASP A 246 0.59 16.41 15.89
C ASP A 246 2.04 15.91 15.78
N HIS A 247 2.68 16.16 14.65
CA HIS A 247 4.11 15.95 14.38
C HIS A 247 4.95 17.20 14.66
N CYS A 248 4.47 18.12 15.51
CA CYS A 248 5.32 19.19 16.03
C CYS A 248 6.27 18.60 17.08
N GLU A 249 7.56 18.62 16.75
CA GLU A 249 8.62 18.53 17.76
C GLU A 249 8.43 19.65 18.79
N SER A 250 8.36 19.27 20.06
CA SER A 250 8.77 20.10 21.18
C SER A 250 10.28 19.97 21.40
#